data_AF-A0A8T4R818-F1
#
_entry.id   AF-A0A8T4R818-F1
#
_cell.length_a   1.000
_cell.length_b   1.000
_cell.length_c   1.000
_cell.angle_alpha   90.00
_cell.angle_beta   90.00
_cell.angle_gamma   90.00
#
_symmetry.space_group_name_H-M   'P 1'
#
loop_
_entity.id
_entity.type
_entity.pdbx_description
1 polymer ?
#
loop_
_entity_poly.entity_id
_entity_poly.type
_entity_poly.pdbx_seq_one_letter_code
_entity_poly.pdbx_strand_id
1 'polypeptide(L)' 'MGYRFFVDGLCRKCGKSAMYFCDACGLYFCDDHLIKTQVPDSPKFFIFCESCLHKKKKPLDPYRQHTNPSFRH' A
#
# COMPACT_ATOMS: atom_id res chain seq x y z
N MET A 1 -10.18 30.15 -16.30
CA MET A 1 -9.26 29.05 -15.97
C MET A 1 -9.80 28.32 -14.75
N GLY A 2 -10.29 27.09 -14.89
CA GLY A 2 -10.77 26.30 -13.75
C GLY A 2 -9.60 25.58 -13.11
N TYR A 3 -9.05 26.15 -12.03
CA TYR A 3 -8.13 25.44 -11.16
C TYR A 3 -8.92 24.29 -10.52
N ARG A 4 -8.81 23.09 -11.10
CA ARG A 4 -9.14 21.84 -10.44
C ARG A 4 -8.27 21.80 -9.19
N PHE A 5 -8.83 22.22 -8.07
CA PHE A 5 -8.32 21.94 -6.74
C PHE A 5 -8.37 20.42 -6.53
N PHE A 6 -7.52 19.68 -7.23
CA PHE A 6 -6.92 18.50 -6.63
C PHE A 6 -6.17 19.08 -5.44
N VAL A 7 -6.77 19.05 -4.26
CA VAL A 7 -6.00 19.42 -3.08
C VAL A 7 -4.99 18.30 -2.89
N ASP A 8 -3.81 18.52 -3.47
CA ASP A 8 -2.55 17.76 -3.39
C ASP A 8 -2.06 17.69 -1.93
N GLY A 9 -2.86 17.07 -1.07
CA GLY A 9 -2.63 17.09 0.35
C GLY A 9 -3.86 16.92 1.22
N LEU A 10 -5.01 16.47 0.69
CA LEU A 10 -6.11 15.97 1.52
C LEU A 10 -6.24 14.46 1.43
N CYS A 11 -6.53 13.83 2.56
CA CYS A 11 -6.86 12.43 2.65
C CYS A 11 -8.15 12.19 1.88
N ARG A 12 -8.08 11.30 0.89
CA ARG A 12 -9.23 11.01 0.04
C ARG A 12 -10.45 10.44 0.78
N LYS A 13 -10.25 9.91 1.99
CA LYS A 13 -11.30 9.28 2.79
C LYS A 13 -12.01 10.24 3.74
N CYS A 14 -11.28 11.12 4.41
CA CYS A 14 -11.85 12.04 5.40
C CYS A 14 -11.73 13.52 5.06
N GLY A 15 -11.06 13.87 3.95
CA GLY A 15 -10.84 15.27 3.55
C GLY A 15 -9.95 16.07 4.51
N LYS A 16 -9.24 15.43 5.45
CA LYS A 16 -8.24 16.06 6.34
C LYS A 16 -6.89 16.23 5.63
N SER A 17 -5.96 17.01 6.20
CA SER A 17 -4.58 17.07 5.68
C SER A 17 -3.94 15.68 5.59
N ALA A 18 -3.47 15.34 4.39
CA ALA A 18 -2.69 14.17 4.11
C ALA A 18 -1.20 14.54 4.06
N MET A 19 -0.39 13.77 4.78
CA MET A 19 1.06 13.93 4.81
C MET A 19 1.80 12.72 4.23
N TYR A 20 1.06 11.68 3.86
CA TYR A 20 1.62 10.41 3.42
C TYR A 20 0.99 9.99 2.10
N PHE A 21 1.79 9.37 1.23
CA PHE A 21 1.32 8.81 -0.03
C PHE A 21 1.36 7.29 0.03
N CYS A 22 0.37 6.65 -0.59
CA CYS A 22 0.31 5.21 -0.70
C CYS A 22 1.24 4.73 -1.82
N ASP A 23 2.15 3.82 -1.50
CA ASP A 23 3.11 3.25 -2.46
C ASP A 23 2.43 2.41 -3.56
N ALA A 24 1.25 1.84 -3.26
CA ALA A 24 0.52 1.01 -4.22
C ALA A 24 -0.34 1.80 -5.23
N CYS A 25 -0.95 2.92 -4.81
CA CYS A 25 -1.91 3.65 -5.65
C CYS A 25 -1.53 5.11 -5.91
N GLY A 26 -0.47 5.63 -5.30
CA GLY A 26 0.01 7.00 -5.48
C GLY A 26 -0.91 8.09 -4.92
N LEU A 27 -1.89 7.72 -4.09
CA LEU A 27 -2.85 8.67 -3.50
C LEU A 27 -2.40 9.14 -2.11
N TYR A 28 -2.78 10.37 -1.76
CA TYR A 28 -2.50 10.98 -0.46
C TYR A 28 -3.50 10.58 0.63
N PHE A 29 -2.99 10.25 1.82
CA PHE A 29 -3.74 9.84 3.01
C PHE A 29 -3.18 10.48 4.29
N CYS A 30 -4.05 10.60 5.30
CA CYS A 30 -3.67 10.99 6.66
C CYS A 30 -3.19 9.76 7.44
N ASP A 31 -2.53 9.99 8.58
CA ASP A 31 -2.08 8.96 9.51
C ASP A 31 -3.20 8.00 9.94
N ASP A 32 -4.41 8.52 10.12
CA ASP A 32 -5.59 7.75 10.50
C ASP A 32 -6.03 6.70 9.46
N HIS A 33 -5.73 6.93 8.18
CA HIS A 33 -6.13 6.08 7.04
C HIS A 33 -4.95 5.47 6.28
N LEU A 34 -3.73 5.63 6.80
CA LEU A 34 -2.54 4.99 6.28
C LEU A 34 -2.19 3.79 7.14
N ILE A 35 -1.62 2.78 6.52
CA ILE A 35 -1.13 1.60 7.18
C ILE A 35 0.36 1.46 6.86
N LYS A 36 1.18 1.46 7.92
CA LYS A 36 2.62 1.18 7.79
C LYS A 36 2.82 -0.31 7.97
N THR A 37 3.36 -0.96 6.95
CA THR A 37 3.74 -2.37 7.02
C THR A 37 5.26 -2.47 7.05
N GLN A 38 5.80 -3.08 8.11
CA GLN A 38 7.21 -3.43 8.17
C GLN A 38 7.47 -4.72 7.39
N VAL A 39 8.60 -4.80 6.70
CA VAL A 39 9.05 -6.05 6.08
C VAL A 39 9.77 -6.87 7.16
N PRO A 40 9.38 -8.13 7.41
CA PRO A 40 10.20 -8.99 8.26
C PRO A 40 11.59 -9.13 7.60
N ASP A 41 12.65 -8.93 8.37
CA ASP A 41 14.05 -8.96 7.91
C ASP A 41 14.58 -7.70 7.18
N SER A 42 13.84 -6.58 7.17
CA SER A 42 14.36 -5.32 6.61
C SER A 42 13.95 -4.09 7.42
N PRO A 43 14.81 -3.06 7.55
CA PRO A 43 14.44 -1.78 8.19
C PRO A 43 13.49 -0.93 7.32
N LYS A 44 13.04 -1.46 6.17
CA LYS A 44 12.14 -0.77 5.25
C LYS A 44 10.69 -0.93 5.69
N PHE A 45 9.98 0.19 5.71
CA PHE A 45 8.54 0.26 5.91
C PHE A 45 7.87 0.68 4.59
N PHE A 46 6.77 0.03 4.25
CA PHE A 46 5.91 0.43 3.15
C PHE A 46 4.66 1.10 3.69
N ILE A 47 4.21 2.16 3.01
CA ILE A 47 3.00 2.90 3.36
C ILE A 47 1.90 2.52 2.37
N PHE A 48 0.81 1.97 2.90
CA PHE A 48 -0.34 1.58 2.10
C PHE A 48 -1.62 2.25 2.59
N CYS A 49 -2.57 2.43 1.68
CA CYS A 49 -3.92 2.85 2.02
C CYS A 49 -4.73 1.67 2.58
N GLU A 50 -5.71 1.89 3.46
CA GLU A 50 -6.57 0.79 3.96
C GLU A 50 -7.21 -0.03 2.83
N SER A 51 -7.68 0.65 1.77
CA SER A 51 -8.27 -0.02 0.60
C SER A 51 -7.27 -0.91 -0.15
N CYS A 52 -5.99 -0.51 -0.14
CA CYS A 52 -4.89 -1.19 -0.79
C CYS A 52 -4.43 -2.39 0.04
N LEU A 53 -4.47 -2.25 1.38
CA LEU A 53 -4.19 -3.35 2.29
C LEU A 53 -5.25 -4.45 2.17
N HIS A 54 -6.54 -4.11 2.16
CA HIS A 54 -7.61 -5.12 2.06
C HIS A 54 -7.61 -5.87 0.72
N LYS A 55 -6.98 -5.32 -0.32
CA LYS A 55 -6.75 -6.05 -1.58
C LYS A 55 -5.63 -7.09 -1.48
N LYS A 56 -4.76 -7.04 -0.46
CA LYS A 56 -3.80 -8.11 -0.12
C LYS A 56 -4.50 -9.28 0.60
N LYS A 57 -5.56 -9.83 -0.01
CA LYS A 57 -6.02 -11.22 0.24
C LYS A 57 -5.13 -12.25 -0.47
N LYS A 58 -3.89 -11.90 -0.75
CA LYS A 58 -2.79 -12.84 -0.84
C LYS A 58 -1.65 -12.19 -0.07
N PRO A 59 -1.18 -12.78 1.04
CA PRO A 59 0.10 -12.35 1.58
C PRO A 59 1.08 -12.32 0.42
N LEU A 60 1.83 -11.22 0.30
CA LEU A 60 3.11 -11.28 -0.40
C LEU A 60 3.95 -12.21 0.47
N ASP A 61 3.76 -13.50 0.26
CA ASP A 61 4.66 -14.52 0.71
C ASP A 61 5.89 -14.37 -0.19
N PRO A 62 7.02 -13.83 0.32
CA PRO A 62 8.24 -13.74 -0.48
C PRO A 62 8.85 -15.13 -0.75
N TYR A 63 8.20 -16.20 -0.31
CA TYR A 63 8.69 -17.55 -0.28
C TYR A 63 7.69 -18.52 -0.90
N ARG A 64 7.04 -18.12 -2.00
CA ARG A 64 6.35 -19.09 -2.85
C ARG A 64 7.43 -19.92 -3.54
N GLN A 65 7.90 -20.94 -2.81
CA GLN A 65 8.83 -21.94 -3.27
C GLN A 65 8.36 -22.42 -4.64
N HIS A 66 9.24 -22.25 -5.62
CA HIS A 66 9.21 -23.01 -6.86
C HIS A 66 9.22 -24.49 -6.47
N THR A 67 8.05 -25.09 -6.25
CA THR A 67 7.94 -26.55 -6.30
C THR A 67 8.00 -26.92 -7.77
N ASN A 68 9.24 -27.08 -8.23
CA ASN A 68 9.63 -27.71 -9.47
C ASN A 68 8.78 -28.97 -9.70
N PRO A 69 7.97 -29.07 -10.76
CA PRO A 69 7.34 -30.33 -11.14
C PRO A 69 8.39 -31.18 -11.86
N SER A 70 9.32 -31.75 -11.10
CA SER A 70 10.24 -32.76 -11.63
C SER A 70 10.11 -34.04 -10.82
N PHE A 71 9.79 -35.11 -11.54
CA PHE A 71 9.81 -36.52 -11.14
C PHE A 71 8.66 -37.02 -10.25
N ARG A 72 7.64 -37.59 -10.91
CA ARG A 72 7.20 -38.95 -10.56
C ARG A 72 7.20 -39.79 -11.84
N HIS A 73 8.16 -40.73 -11.89
CA HIS A 73 8.13 -41.91 -12.76
C HIS A 73 6.99 -42.84 -12.31
#